data_AF-A0A221R4M0-F1
#
_entry.id   AF-A0A221R4M0-F1
#
_cell.length_a   1.000
_cell.length_b   1.000
_cell.length_c   1.000
_cell.angle_alpha   90.00
_cell.angle_beta   90.00
_cell.angle_gamma   90.00
#
_symmetry.space_group_name_H-M   'P 1'
#
loop_
_entity.id
_entity.type
_entity.pdbx_description
1 polymer ?
#
loop_
_entity_poly.entity_id
_entity_poly.type
_entity_poly.pdbx_seq_one_letter_code
_entity_poly.pdbx_strand_id
1 'polypeptide(L)'
;MDLDPLTVLIAVGGMATGVGAIWAAWVARRQLRAHAEFVEEQNVLMRRQTELTAQSVAAQLKSLQLRDERERIRLEVGVMSQLWEEWTGPIFQRYRRASFQYFLDHYLVDGQLREPEYIDGATRALFNFYTELGYLTRTGVLRAERVLDLHGNSIRHGWALWRPAAMREREMWSDPARYADFEYLYGLAVKYRDRGEPSQEELLLFLRKQGRTEEEMLAAAESPLPARERTAPTDS
;
A
#
# COMPACT_ATOMS: atom_id res chain seq x y z
N MET A 1 -93.60 16.61 -52.73
CA MET A 1 -92.74 17.13 -51.65
C MET A 1 -91.34 17.13 -52.23
N ASP A 2 -91.00 18.25 -52.87
CA ASP A 2 -89.70 18.43 -53.51
C ASP A 2 -88.69 18.80 -52.44
N LEU A 3 -87.68 17.94 -52.27
CA LEU A 3 -86.55 18.23 -51.39
C LEU A 3 -85.66 19.27 -52.09
N ASP A 4 -85.53 20.42 -51.45
CA ASP A 4 -84.75 21.57 -51.93
C ASP A 4 -83.30 21.14 -52.25
N PRO A 5 -82.77 21.37 -53.47
CA PRO A 5 -81.45 20.88 -53.89
C PRO A 5 -80.30 21.39 -53.02
N LEU A 6 -80.51 22.51 -52.30
CA LEU A 6 -79.56 23.06 -51.33
C LEU A 6 -79.40 22.17 -50.09
N THR A 7 -80.48 21.50 -49.66
CA THR A 7 -80.49 20.63 -48.47
C THR A 7 -79.78 19.30 -48.74
N VAL A 8 -79.91 18.77 -49.96
CA VAL A 8 -79.17 17.58 -50.41
C VAL A 8 -77.67 17.89 -50.53
N LEU A 9 -77.30 19.07 -51.03
CA LEU A 9 -75.89 19.48 -51.16
C LEU A 9 -75.21 19.67 -49.78
N ILE A 10 -75.92 20.24 -48.80
CA ILE A 10 -75.42 20.40 -47.42
C ILE A 10 -75.34 19.04 -46.71
N ALA A 11 -76.32 18.15 -46.92
CA ALA A 11 -76.31 16.81 -46.33
C ALA A 11 -75.19 15.92 -46.92
N VAL A 12 -74.95 15.97 -48.23
CA VAL A 12 -73.85 15.25 -48.89
C VAL A 12 -72.49 15.85 -48.51
N GLY A 13 -72.39 17.18 -48.38
CA GLY A 13 -71.20 17.86 -47.87
C GLY A 13 -70.85 17.49 -46.42
N GLY A 14 -71.86 17.34 -45.56
CA GLY A 14 -71.71 16.93 -44.15
C GLY A 14 -71.30 15.46 -43.96
N MET A 15 -71.80 14.55 -44.81
CA MET A 15 -71.36 13.14 -44.79
C MET A 15 -69.92 12.99 -45.32
N ALA A 16 -69.52 13.76 -46.33
CA ALA A 16 -68.15 13.75 -46.85
C ALA A 16 -67.12 14.24 -45.81
N THR A 17 -67.47 15.23 -44.98
CA THR A 17 -66.61 15.68 -43.87
C THR A 17 -66.55 14.67 -42.72
N GLY A 18 -67.67 14.02 -42.39
CA GLY A 18 -67.72 12.97 -41.37
C GLY A 18 -66.86 11.75 -41.70
N VAL A 19 -66.91 11.26 -42.94
CA VAL A 19 -66.09 10.12 -43.40
C VAL A 19 -64.60 10.49 -43.47
N GLY A 20 -64.28 11.71 -43.92
CA GLY A 20 -62.91 12.23 -43.94
C GLY A 20 -62.28 12.33 -42.54
N ALA A 21 -63.05 12.79 -41.54
CA ALA A 21 -62.58 12.87 -40.16
C ALA A 21 -62.34 11.49 -39.52
N ILE A 22 -63.20 10.49 -39.80
CA ILE A 22 -63.02 9.12 -39.33
C ILE A 22 -61.78 8.48 -39.95
N TRP A 23 -61.54 8.71 -41.25
CA TRP A 23 -60.34 8.22 -41.92
C TRP A 23 -59.07 8.89 -41.39
N ALA A 24 -59.08 10.22 -41.22
CA ALA A 24 -57.97 10.96 -40.63
C ALA A 24 -57.65 10.50 -39.21
N ALA A 25 -58.67 10.26 -38.37
CA ALA A 25 -58.49 9.74 -37.02
C ALA A 25 -57.95 8.30 -37.01
N TRP A 26 -58.34 7.47 -37.98
CA TRP A 26 -57.81 6.11 -38.13
C TRP A 26 -56.35 6.11 -38.59
N VAL A 27 -56.00 6.92 -39.59
CA VAL A 27 -54.62 7.08 -40.07
C VAL A 27 -53.73 7.64 -38.95
N ALA A 28 -54.18 8.66 -38.22
CA ALA A 28 -53.46 9.22 -37.07
C ALA A 28 -53.24 8.17 -35.97
N ARG A 29 -54.24 7.35 -35.64
CA ARG A 29 -54.08 6.24 -34.68
C ARG A 29 -53.09 5.19 -35.17
N ARG A 30 -53.09 4.88 -36.46
CA ARG A 30 -52.15 3.91 -37.05
C ARG A 30 -50.72 4.44 -37.04
N GLN A 31 -50.52 5.72 -37.36
CA GLN A 31 -49.22 6.39 -37.28
C GLN A 31 -48.70 6.48 -35.84
N LEU A 32 -49.55 6.79 -34.87
CA LEU A 32 -49.18 6.84 -33.45
C LEU A 32 -48.73 5.46 -32.93
N ARG A 33 -49.38 4.37 -33.34
CA ARG A 33 -48.98 3.01 -32.96
C ARG A 33 -47.62 2.63 -33.54
N ALA A 34 -47.42 2.88 -34.84
CA ALA A 34 -46.13 2.62 -35.49
C ALA A 34 -44.99 3.47 -34.88
N HIS A 35 -45.26 4.72 -34.50
CA HIS A 35 -44.30 5.55 -33.78
C HIS A 35 -44.01 5.04 -32.37
N ALA A 36 -45.01 4.56 -31.63
CA ALA A 36 -44.83 4.01 -30.29
C ALA A 36 -43.94 2.75 -30.33
N GLU A 37 -44.21 1.83 -31.26
CA GLU A 37 -43.40 0.62 -31.47
C GLU A 37 -41.95 0.97 -31.82
N PHE A 38 -41.74 1.92 -32.74
CA PHE A 38 -40.40 2.37 -33.13
C PHE A 38 -39.63 3.01 -31.96
N VAL A 39 -40.30 3.84 -31.15
CA VAL A 39 -39.69 4.47 -29.97
C VAL A 39 -39.36 3.42 -28.91
N GLU A 40 -40.19 2.40 -28.75
CA GLU A 40 -39.92 1.29 -27.81
C GLU A 40 -38.71 0.47 -28.26
N GLU A 41 -38.62 0.12 -29.54
CA GLU A 41 -37.45 -0.57 -30.11
C GLU A 41 -36.16 0.26 -29.97
N GLN A 42 -36.22 1.55 -30.28
CA GLN A 42 -35.11 2.50 -30.08
C GLN A 42 -34.67 2.55 -28.61
N ASN A 43 -35.62 2.58 -27.67
CA ASN A 43 -35.32 2.60 -26.24
C ASN A 43 -34.64 1.30 -25.78
N VAL A 44 -35.07 0.14 -26.26
CA VAL A 44 -34.44 -1.16 -25.95
C VAL A 44 -33.01 -1.21 -26.50
N LEU A 45 -32.81 -0.75 -27.74
CA LEU A 45 -31.48 -0.71 -28.36
C LEU A 45 -30.55 0.26 -27.62
N MET A 46 -31.04 1.46 -27.28
CA MET A 46 -30.31 2.43 -26.47
C MET A 46 -29.90 1.84 -25.12
N ARG A 47 -30.81 1.17 -24.42
CA ARG A 47 -30.48 0.50 -23.13
C ARG A 47 -29.37 -0.52 -23.29
N ARG A 48 -29.48 -1.43 -24.27
CA ARG A 48 -28.43 -2.42 -24.54
C ARG A 48 -27.09 -1.76 -24.88
N GLN A 49 -27.11 -0.69 -25.67
CA GLN A 49 -25.90 0.05 -26.01
C GLN A 49 -25.28 0.69 -24.78
N THR A 50 -26.08 1.33 -23.92
CA THR A 50 -25.59 1.91 -22.66
C THR A 50 -25.04 0.87 -21.70
N GLU A 51 -25.66 -0.31 -21.61
CA GLU A 51 -25.18 -1.42 -20.79
C GLU A 51 -23.82 -1.93 -21.30
N LEU A 52 -23.67 -2.13 -22.61
CA LEU A 52 -22.41 -2.54 -23.22
C LEU A 52 -21.30 -1.50 -23.02
N THR A 53 -21.62 -0.21 -23.17
CA THR A 53 -20.68 0.87 -22.90
C THR A 53 -20.30 0.93 -21.41
N ALA A 54 -21.25 0.76 -20.50
CA ALA A 54 -20.96 0.72 -19.07
C ALA A 54 -20.04 -0.45 -18.71
N GLN A 55 -20.30 -1.63 -19.28
CA GLN A 55 -19.45 -2.81 -19.09
C GLN A 55 -18.03 -2.61 -19.65
N SER A 56 -17.91 -2.00 -20.84
CA SER A 56 -16.60 -1.76 -21.45
C SER A 56 -15.77 -0.74 -20.66
N VAL A 57 -16.39 0.34 -20.18
CA VAL A 57 -15.74 1.33 -19.31
C VAL A 57 -15.33 0.69 -17.99
N ALA A 58 -16.20 -0.12 -17.35
CA ALA A 58 -15.85 -0.82 -16.11
C ALA A 58 -14.66 -1.78 -16.30
N ALA A 59 -14.62 -2.51 -17.42
CA ALA A 59 -13.50 -3.39 -17.77
C ALA A 59 -12.20 -2.59 -18.00
N GLN A 60 -12.29 -1.44 -18.69
CA GLN A 60 -11.14 -0.55 -18.90
C GLN A 60 -10.60 -0.02 -17.56
N LEU A 61 -11.46 0.48 -16.68
CA LEU A 61 -11.06 0.97 -15.35
C LEU A 61 -10.37 -0.12 -14.53
N LYS A 62 -10.93 -1.33 -14.51
CA LYS A 62 -10.30 -2.49 -13.85
C LYS A 62 -8.93 -2.81 -14.45
N SER A 63 -8.79 -2.75 -15.78
CA SER A 63 -7.51 -3.00 -16.44
C SER A 63 -6.46 -1.94 -16.09
N LEU A 64 -6.85 -0.67 -15.96
CA LEU A 64 -5.96 0.42 -15.56
C LEU A 64 -5.50 0.25 -14.11
N GLN A 65 -6.42 -0.08 -13.20
CA GLN A 65 -6.09 -0.40 -11.81
C GLN A 65 -5.11 -1.57 -11.71
N LEU A 66 -5.31 -2.64 -12.48
CA LEU A 66 -4.38 -3.77 -12.49
C LEU A 66 -3.01 -3.41 -13.06
N ARG A 67 -2.94 -2.50 -14.04
CA ARG A 67 -1.66 -2.02 -14.58
C ARG A 67 -0.92 -1.16 -13.56
N ASP A 68 -1.62 -0.23 -12.93
CA ASP A 68 -1.09 0.63 -11.88
C ASP A 68 -0.54 -0.19 -10.70
N GLU A 69 -1.31 -1.19 -10.24
CA GLU A 69 -0.89 -2.13 -9.21
C GLU A 69 0.38 -2.91 -9.59
N ARG A 70 0.46 -3.38 -10.84
CA ARG A 70 1.63 -4.10 -11.35
C ARG A 70 2.87 -3.23 -11.42
N GLU A 71 2.74 -1.99 -11.90
CA GLU A 71 3.85 -1.06 -11.96
C GLU A 71 4.32 -0.67 -10.55
N ARG A 72 3.40 -0.46 -9.59
CA ARG A 72 3.76 -0.24 -8.18
C ARG A 72 4.54 -1.42 -7.61
N ILE A 73 4.06 -2.65 -7.78
CA ILE A 73 4.74 -3.86 -7.29
C ILE A 73 6.11 -3.99 -7.95
N ARG A 74 6.22 -3.73 -9.26
CA ARG A 74 7.49 -3.77 -9.99
C ARG A 74 8.49 -2.75 -9.43
N LEU A 75 8.04 -1.52 -9.19
CA LEU A 75 8.85 -0.48 -8.56
C LEU A 75 9.31 -0.91 -7.17
N GLU A 76 8.39 -1.37 -6.32
CA GLU A 76 8.68 -1.85 -4.97
C GLU A 76 9.74 -2.98 -5.00
N VAL A 77 9.57 -3.97 -5.86
CA VAL A 77 10.52 -5.09 -6.01
C VAL A 77 11.90 -4.58 -6.44
N GLY A 78 11.95 -3.66 -7.41
CA GLY A 78 13.22 -3.08 -7.88
C GLY A 78 13.95 -2.31 -6.78
N VAL A 79 13.24 -1.42 -6.08
CA VAL A 79 13.79 -0.64 -4.97
C VAL A 79 14.26 -1.56 -3.83
N MET A 80 13.47 -2.57 -3.45
CA MET A 80 13.86 -3.53 -2.42
C MET A 80 15.10 -4.36 -2.81
N SER A 81 15.24 -4.74 -4.08
CA SER A 81 16.43 -5.46 -4.56
C SER A 81 17.67 -4.60 -4.42
N GLN A 82 17.60 -3.34 -4.84
CA GLN A 82 18.73 -2.41 -4.75
C GLN A 82 19.13 -2.13 -3.30
N LEU A 83 18.14 -1.89 -2.42
CA LEU A 83 18.39 -1.69 -0.99
C LEU A 83 19.00 -2.94 -0.33
N TRP A 84 18.57 -4.13 -0.75
CA TRP A 84 19.15 -5.39 -0.29
C TRP A 84 20.60 -5.58 -0.75
N GLU A 85 20.90 -5.26 -2.01
CA GLU A 85 22.27 -5.28 -2.56
C GLU A 85 23.18 -4.30 -1.82
N GLU A 86 22.71 -3.08 -1.54
CA GLU A 86 23.45 -2.11 -0.75
C GLU A 86 23.68 -2.63 0.67
N TRP A 87 22.63 -3.10 1.34
CA TRP A 87 22.68 -3.63 2.70
C TRP A 87 23.64 -4.82 2.84
N THR A 88 23.63 -5.73 1.88
CA THR A 88 24.51 -6.92 1.85
C THR A 88 25.90 -6.62 1.30
N GLY A 89 26.09 -5.45 0.69
CA GLY A 89 27.34 -5.01 0.11
C GLY A 89 28.49 -4.86 1.11
N PRO A 90 29.74 -5.04 0.67
CA PRO A 90 30.92 -5.06 1.55
C PRO A 90 31.20 -3.71 2.22
N ILE A 91 30.74 -2.60 1.64
CA ILE A 91 30.88 -1.27 2.25
C ILE A 91 29.91 -1.15 3.44
N PHE A 92 28.65 -1.53 3.24
CA PHE A 92 27.62 -1.40 4.27
C PHE A 92 27.86 -2.36 5.44
N GLN A 93 28.32 -3.58 5.17
CA GLN A 93 28.73 -4.53 6.20
C GLN A 93 29.91 -3.99 7.04
N ARG A 94 30.84 -3.26 6.41
CA ARG A 94 31.92 -2.56 7.14
C ARG A 94 31.38 -1.49 8.08
N TYR A 95 30.44 -0.66 7.63
CA TYR A 95 29.80 0.33 8.50
C TYR A 95 29.04 -0.32 9.66
N ARG A 96 28.31 -1.41 9.41
CA ARG A 96 27.63 -2.17 10.47
C ARG A 96 28.62 -2.66 11.52
N ARG A 97 29.69 -3.34 11.10
CA ARG A 97 30.71 -3.86 12.02
C ARG A 97 31.39 -2.73 12.80
N ALA A 98 31.78 -1.65 12.13
CA ALA A 98 32.42 -0.51 12.77
C ALA A 98 31.49 0.19 13.79
N SER A 99 30.22 0.40 13.45
CA SER A 99 29.22 0.98 14.35
C SER A 99 29.04 0.13 15.62
N PHE A 100 28.88 -1.19 15.47
CA PHE A 100 28.72 -2.08 16.63
C PHE A 100 29.99 -2.20 17.45
N GLN A 101 31.15 -2.27 16.82
CA GLN A 101 32.43 -2.30 17.52
C GLN A 101 32.62 -1.01 18.33
N TYR A 102 32.36 0.16 17.72
CA TYR A 102 32.42 1.43 18.42
C TYR A 102 31.47 1.46 19.63
N PHE A 103 30.25 0.94 19.48
CA PHE A 103 29.32 0.84 20.61
C PHE A 103 29.86 -0.04 21.73
N LEU A 104 30.37 -1.23 21.39
CA LEU A 104 30.93 -2.17 22.36
C LEU A 104 32.11 -1.55 23.11
N ASP A 105 33.01 -0.88 22.41
CA ASP A 105 34.23 -0.32 22.98
C ASP A 105 33.97 0.86 23.95
N HIS A 106 32.87 1.61 23.75
CA HIS A 106 32.64 2.87 24.47
C HIS A 106 31.43 2.83 25.41
N TYR A 107 30.43 2.01 25.12
CA TYR A 107 29.13 2.04 25.81
C TYR A 107 28.72 0.70 26.43
N LEU A 108 29.52 -0.36 26.27
CA LEU A 108 29.37 -1.58 27.06
C LEU A 108 30.49 -1.66 28.11
N VAL A 109 30.20 -1.23 29.33
CA VAL A 109 31.18 -1.22 30.44
C VAL A 109 30.72 -2.19 31.52
N ASP A 110 31.57 -3.14 31.90
CA ASP A 110 31.28 -4.18 32.91
C ASP A 110 29.99 -4.97 32.63
N GLY A 111 29.68 -5.20 31.34
CA GLY A 111 28.48 -5.90 30.90
C GLY A 111 27.19 -5.08 30.99
N GLN A 112 27.27 -3.79 31.34
CA GLN A 112 26.14 -2.87 31.39
C GLN A 112 26.16 -1.89 30.22
N LEU A 113 24.97 -1.63 29.67
CA LEU A 113 24.78 -0.66 28.59
C LEU A 113 24.73 0.75 29.19
N ARG A 114 25.62 1.61 28.73
CA ARG A 114 25.61 3.05 28.99
C ARG A 114 24.90 3.78 27.86
N GLU A 115 24.35 4.94 28.17
CA GLU A 115 23.72 5.78 27.15
C GLU A 115 24.77 6.35 26.19
N PRO A 116 24.60 6.18 24.87
CA PRO A 116 25.52 6.75 23.91
C PRO A 116 25.35 8.26 23.83
N GLU A 117 26.47 8.98 23.73
CA GLU A 117 26.47 10.44 23.70
C GLU A 117 26.63 11.00 22.28
N TYR A 118 27.24 10.22 21.40
CA TYR A 118 27.65 10.63 20.06
C TYR A 118 27.45 9.50 19.05
N ILE A 119 27.03 9.88 17.84
CA ILE A 119 26.90 8.99 16.68
C ILE A 119 28.17 9.12 15.82
N ASP A 120 28.97 8.05 15.77
CA ASP A 120 30.16 8.02 14.91
C ASP A 120 29.80 7.94 13.41
N GLY A 121 30.79 8.13 12.54
CA GLY A 121 30.57 8.18 11.10
C GLY A 121 29.93 6.92 10.52
N ALA A 122 30.30 5.73 11.03
CA ALA A 122 29.72 4.48 10.56
C ALA A 122 28.26 4.34 11.02
N THR A 123 27.97 4.66 12.28
CA THR A 123 26.59 4.69 12.79
C THR A 123 25.73 5.70 12.03
N ARG A 124 26.27 6.88 11.69
CA ARG A 124 25.56 7.89 10.89
C ARG A 124 25.18 7.37 9.52
N ALA A 125 26.05 6.60 8.86
CA ALA A 125 25.73 5.96 7.58
C ALA A 125 24.55 4.97 7.69
N LEU A 126 24.51 4.18 8.77
CA LEU A 126 23.38 3.28 9.05
C LEU A 126 22.09 4.06 9.30
N PHE A 127 22.16 5.13 10.07
CA PHE A 127 21.02 6.00 10.36
C PHE A 127 20.46 6.64 9.09
N ASN A 128 21.33 7.11 8.20
CA ASN A 128 20.91 7.68 6.91
C ASN A 128 20.20 6.62 6.06
N PHE A 129 20.75 5.40 5.95
CA PHE A 129 20.10 4.30 5.25
C PHE A 129 18.71 4.00 5.78
N TYR A 130 18.54 3.91 7.11
CA TYR A 130 17.21 3.66 7.68
C TYR A 130 16.28 4.86 7.59
N THR A 131 16.81 6.08 7.56
CA THR A 131 16.01 7.29 7.32
C THR A 131 15.42 7.26 5.92
N GLU A 132 16.21 6.92 4.90
CA GLU A 132 15.73 6.75 3.52
C GLU A 132 14.73 5.60 3.41
N LEU A 133 15.03 4.45 4.02
CA LEU A 133 14.10 3.31 4.07
C LEU A 133 12.76 3.71 4.72
N GLY A 134 12.81 4.55 5.76
CA GLY A 134 11.64 5.04 6.46
C GLY A 134 10.82 6.01 5.62
N TYR A 135 11.49 6.92 4.91
CA TYR A 135 10.86 7.84 3.99
C TYR A 135 10.12 7.09 2.86
N LEU A 136 10.77 6.11 2.24
CA LEU A 136 10.17 5.28 1.19
C LEU A 136 9.00 4.43 1.70
N THR A 137 9.06 3.99 2.96
CA THR A 137 7.95 3.26 3.60
C THR A 137 6.78 4.19 3.91
N ARG A 138 7.06 5.38 4.47
CA ARG A 138 6.04 6.38 4.85
C ARG A 138 5.29 6.92 3.63
N THR A 139 5.98 7.08 2.50
CA THR A 139 5.40 7.56 1.24
C THR A 139 4.64 6.47 0.46
N GLY A 140 4.65 5.22 0.93
CA GLY A 140 3.96 4.10 0.29
C GLY A 140 4.68 3.51 -0.93
N VAL A 141 5.91 3.95 -1.22
CA VAL A 141 6.77 3.32 -2.24
C VAL A 141 7.12 1.89 -1.81
N LEU A 142 7.38 1.70 -0.52
CA LEU A 142 7.65 0.40 0.09
C LEU A 142 6.52 0.00 1.04
N ARG A 143 6.10 -1.28 0.97
CA ARG A 143 5.16 -1.84 1.95
C ARG A 143 5.87 -2.07 3.28
N ALA A 144 5.26 -1.56 4.36
CA ALA A 144 5.79 -1.66 5.71
C ALA A 144 6.05 -3.12 6.10
N GLU A 145 5.13 -4.03 5.81
CA GLU A 145 5.26 -5.44 6.18
C GLU A 145 6.54 -6.07 5.61
N ARG A 146 6.83 -5.80 4.33
CA ARG A 146 8.01 -6.34 3.64
C ARG A 146 9.31 -5.77 4.22
N VAL A 147 9.32 -4.47 4.51
CA VAL A 147 10.45 -3.81 5.15
C VAL A 147 10.71 -4.40 6.54
N LEU A 148 9.65 -4.62 7.32
CA LEU A 148 9.74 -5.13 8.69
C LEU A 148 10.10 -6.62 8.74
N ASP A 149 9.68 -7.41 7.76
CA ASP A 149 10.10 -8.81 7.62
C ASP A 149 11.61 -8.94 7.37
N LEU A 150 12.20 -8.02 6.60
CA LEU A 150 13.63 -8.07 6.25
C LEU A 150 14.53 -7.33 7.25
N HIS A 151 14.11 -6.15 7.70
CA HIS A 151 14.94 -5.24 8.50
C HIS A 151 14.40 -5.00 9.92
N GLY A 152 13.20 -5.49 10.26
CA GLY A 152 12.51 -5.13 11.51
C GLY A 152 13.33 -5.39 12.77
N ASN A 153 14.10 -6.48 12.83
CA ASN A 153 15.01 -6.73 13.94
C ASN A 153 16.11 -5.66 14.02
N SER A 154 16.79 -5.38 12.91
CA SER A 154 17.89 -4.41 12.90
C SER A 154 17.41 -2.99 13.18
N ILE A 155 16.21 -2.62 12.70
CA ILE A 155 15.54 -1.35 13.01
C ILE A 155 15.23 -1.26 14.50
N ARG A 156 14.56 -2.28 15.06
CA ARG A 156 14.11 -2.29 16.46
C ARG A 156 15.27 -2.11 17.43
N HIS A 157 16.33 -2.92 17.27
CA HIS A 157 17.46 -2.88 18.19
C HIS A 157 18.41 -1.72 17.88
N GLY A 158 18.63 -1.41 16.60
CA GLY A 158 19.52 -0.33 16.17
C GLY A 158 19.05 1.04 16.65
N TRP A 159 17.74 1.34 16.50
CA TRP A 159 17.18 2.59 17.03
C TRP A 159 17.26 2.63 18.55
N ALA A 160 16.82 1.56 19.24
CA ALA A 160 16.80 1.54 20.70
C ALA A 160 18.19 1.73 21.33
N LEU A 161 19.25 1.14 20.74
CA LEU A 161 20.64 1.33 21.20
C LEU A 161 21.08 2.79 21.08
N TRP A 162 20.80 3.42 19.95
CA TRP A 162 21.38 4.70 19.58
C TRP A 162 20.45 5.90 19.81
N ARG A 163 19.21 5.67 20.28
CA ARG A 163 18.20 6.70 20.52
C ARG A 163 18.73 7.86 21.36
N PRO A 164 19.44 7.66 22.50
CA PRO A 164 19.94 8.79 23.29
C PRO A 164 20.88 9.71 22.50
N ALA A 165 21.83 9.16 21.75
CA ALA A 165 22.74 9.93 20.92
C ALA A 165 22.02 10.63 19.76
N ALA A 166 21.01 9.99 19.17
CA ALA A 166 20.19 10.59 18.11
C ALA A 166 19.39 11.80 18.61
N MET A 167 18.84 11.75 19.82
CA MET A 167 18.16 12.90 20.44
C MET A 167 19.13 14.05 20.70
N ARG A 168 20.33 13.76 21.20
CA ARG A 168 21.38 14.80 21.39
C ARG A 168 21.82 15.43 20.08
N GLU A 169 21.97 14.66 18.99
CA GLU A 169 22.24 15.25 17.67
C GLU A 169 21.10 16.15 17.20
N ARG A 170 19.81 15.79 17.40
CA ARG A 170 18.68 16.66 17.05
C ARG A 170 18.78 18.02 17.75
N GLU A 171 19.09 18.02 19.04
CA GLU A 171 19.27 19.23 19.84
C GLU A 171 20.47 20.04 19.36
N MET A 172 21.63 19.39 19.17
CA MET A 172 22.86 20.02 18.71
C MET A 172 22.70 20.73 17.37
N TRP A 173 21.99 20.10 16.42
CA TRP A 173 21.75 20.66 15.09
C TRP A 173 20.49 21.53 15.02
N SER A 174 19.72 21.63 16.11
CA SER A 174 18.41 22.30 16.15
C SER A 174 17.45 21.82 15.05
N ASP A 175 17.54 20.54 14.68
CA ASP A 175 16.73 19.91 13.64
C ASP A 175 15.86 18.81 14.26
N PRO A 176 14.58 19.08 14.58
CA PRO A 176 13.69 18.09 15.15
C PRO A 176 13.32 16.98 14.16
N ALA A 177 13.48 17.20 12.85
CA ALA A 177 13.15 16.23 11.81
C ALA A 177 14.30 15.24 11.56
N ARG A 178 15.50 15.48 12.10
CA ARG A 178 16.66 14.60 11.93
C ARG A 178 16.30 13.18 12.37
N TYR A 179 16.46 12.21 11.46
CA TYR A 179 16.12 10.80 11.69
C TYR A 179 14.65 10.51 12.02
N ALA A 180 13.72 11.43 11.77
CA ALA A 180 12.30 11.23 12.04
C ALA A 180 11.72 10.03 11.25
N ASP A 181 12.22 9.78 10.04
CA ASP A 181 11.80 8.64 9.23
C ASP A 181 12.33 7.29 9.76
N PHE A 182 13.51 7.27 10.37
CA PHE A 182 13.99 6.07 11.07
C PHE A 182 13.19 5.85 12.37
N GLU A 183 12.87 6.91 13.11
CA GLU A 183 11.99 6.83 14.28
C GLU A 183 10.60 6.29 13.92
N TYR A 184 10.04 6.72 12.78
CA TYR A 184 8.81 6.18 12.24
C TYR A 184 8.90 4.67 11.99
N LEU A 185 9.98 4.19 11.35
CA LEU A 185 10.20 2.75 11.17
C LEU A 185 10.33 2.00 12.50
N TYR A 186 11.01 2.58 13.48
CA TYR A 186 11.10 1.98 14.81
C TYR A 186 9.71 1.83 15.43
N GLY A 187 8.87 2.86 15.36
CA GLY A 187 7.50 2.82 15.85
C GLY A 187 6.65 1.72 15.18
N LEU A 188 6.88 1.45 13.89
CA LEU A 188 6.28 0.31 13.19
C LEU A 188 6.87 -1.02 13.67
N ALA A 189 8.19 -1.13 13.82
CA ALA A 189 8.88 -2.36 14.20
C ALA A 189 8.55 -2.84 15.62
N VAL A 190 8.30 -1.92 16.55
CA VAL A 190 7.84 -2.22 17.91
C VAL A 190 6.43 -2.83 17.91
N LYS A 191 5.53 -2.32 17.06
CA LYS A 191 4.15 -2.81 16.93
C LYS A 191 4.03 -4.08 16.08
N TYR A 192 5.00 -4.31 15.20
CA TYR A 192 4.97 -5.41 14.26
C TYR A 192 5.02 -6.77 14.98
N ARG A 193 3.93 -7.53 14.88
CA ARG A 193 3.75 -8.83 15.55
C ARG A 193 3.94 -8.75 17.07
N ASP A 194 3.42 -7.68 17.68
CA ASP A 194 3.36 -7.47 19.14
C ASP A 194 4.71 -7.63 19.84
N ARG A 195 5.78 -7.17 19.17
CA ARG A 195 7.16 -7.36 19.60
C ARG A 195 7.59 -6.48 20.76
N GLY A 196 6.95 -5.33 20.97
CA GLY A 196 7.31 -4.38 22.02
C GLY A 196 8.67 -3.72 21.82
N GLU A 197 9.03 -2.85 22.76
CA GLU A 197 10.38 -2.28 22.84
C GLU A 197 11.37 -3.37 23.28
N PRO A 198 12.61 -3.38 22.74
CA PRO A 198 13.59 -4.36 23.15
C PRO A 198 14.04 -4.11 24.59
N SER A 199 14.04 -5.17 25.39
CA SER A 199 14.62 -5.16 26.74
C SER A 199 16.15 -5.01 26.72
N GLN A 200 16.74 -4.61 27.84
CA GLN A 200 18.19 -4.50 27.98
C GLN A 200 18.91 -5.83 27.66
N GLU A 201 18.32 -6.96 28.05
CA GLU A 201 18.86 -8.29 27.76
C GLU A 201 18.82 -8.61 26.25
N GLU A 202 17.72 -8.27 25.57
CA GLU A 202 17.63 -8.43 24.11
C GLU A 202 18.64 -7.56 23.38
N LEU A 203 18.87 -6.32 23.84
CA LEU A 203 19.89 -5.43 23.28
C LEU A 203 21.30 -6.01 23.45
N LEU A 204 21.62 -6.54 24.63
CA LEU A 204 22.89 -7.22 24.88
C LEU A 204 23.06 -8.47 24.01
N LEU A 205 22.02 -9.29 23.87
CA LEU A 205 22.04 -10.47 22.99
C LEU A 205 22.24 -10.07 21.52
N PHE A 206 21.58 -9.00 21.09
CA PHE A 206 21.73 -8.46 19.74
C PHE A 206 23.16 -8.00 19.49
N LEU A 207 23.74 -7.20 20.38
CA LEU A 207 25.13 -6.75 20.29
C LEU A 207 26.12 -7.92 20.24
N ARG A 208 25.94 -8.93 21.11
CA ARG A 208 26.77 -10.15 21.09
C ARG A 208 26.68 -10.90 19.77
N LYS A 209 25.50 -10.96 19.13
CA LYS A 209 25.35 -11.58 17.82
C LYS A 209 26.03 -10.79 16.71
N GLN A 210 26.04 -9.46 16.80
CA GLN A 210 26.69 -8.60 15.80
C GLN A 210 28.21 -8.52 15.97
N GLY A 211 28.72 -8.67 17.20
CA GLY A 211 30.14 -8.63 17.52
C GLY A 211 30.90 -9.93 17.26
N ARG A 212 30.21 -11.03 16.92
CA ARG A 212 30.89 -12.29 16.56
C ARG A 212 31.66 -12.13 15.25
N THR A 213 32.88 -12.63 15.23
CA THR A 213 33.64 -12.78 13.98
C THR A 213 33.00 -13.83 13.08
N GLU A 214 33.32 -13.81 11.79
CA GLU A 214 32.79 -14.78 10.82
C GLU A 214 33.15 -16.23 11.20
N GLU A 215 34.35 -16.45 11.76
CA GLU A 215 34.79 -17.72 12.36
C GLU A 215 33.95 -18.12 13.59
N GLU A 216 33.64 -17.18 14.49
CA GLU A 216 32.81 -17.44 15.66
C GLU A 216 31.33 -17.68 15.31
N MET A 217 30.85 -17.08 14.22
CA MET A 217 29.51 -17.32 13.69
C MET A 217 29.39 -18.70 13.04
N LEU A 218 30.41 -19.13 12.29
CA LEU A 218 30.50 -20.48 11.71
C LEU A 218 30.61 -21.55 12.80
N ALA A 219 31.48 -21.35 13.79
CA ALA A 219 31.61 -22.26 14.94
C ALA A 219 30.32 -22.36 15.78
N ALA A 220 29.56 -21.26 15.91
CA ALA A 220 28.28 -21.27 16.61
C ALA A 220 27.12 -21.89 15.81
N ALA A 221 27.19 -21.86 14.47
CA ALA A 221 26.22 -22.53 13.60
C ALA A 221 26.42 -24.05 13.57
N GLU A 222 27.65 -24.51 13.81
CA GLU A 222 27.99 -25.93 13.97
C GLU A 222 27.72 -26.46 15.40
N SER A 223 27.47 -25.56 16.36
CA SER A 223 27.09 -25.95 17.71
C SER A 223 25.61 -26.37 17.74
N PRO A 224 25.27 -27.61 18.17
CA PRO A 224 23.89 -28.04 18.23
C PRO A 224 23.12 -27.14 19.19
N LEU A 225 22.06 -26.50 18.69
CA LEU A 225 21.16 -25.69 19.51
C LEU A 225 20.75 -26.50 20.75
N PRO A 226 20.80 -25.93 21.96
CA PRO A 226 20.31 -26.64 23.14
C PRO A 226 18.87 -27.02 22.88
N ALA A 227 18.56 -28.31 23.04
CA ALA A 227 17.24 -28.85 22.82
C ALA A 227 16.25 -27.97 23.59
N ARG A 228 15.31 -27.34 22.89
CA ARG A 228 14.17 -26.69 23.54
C ARG A 228 13.52 -27.76 24.40
N GLU A 229 13.67 -27.64 25.72
CA GLU A 229 12.88 -28.41 26.68
C GLU A 229 11.43 -28.09 26.36
N ARG A 230 10.78 -29.02 25.65
CA ARG A 230 9.33 -29.06 25.56
C ARG A 230 8.87 -29.43 26.97
N THR A 231 8.57 -28.42 27.78
CA THR A 231 7.76 -28.66 28.97
C THR A 231 6.41 -29.17 28.47
N ALA A 232 6.16 -30.45 28.71
CA ALA A 232 4.85 -31.05 28.49
C ALA A 232 3.83 -30.34 29.41
N PRO A 233 2.59 -30.12 28.95
CA PRO A 233 1.54 -29.64 29.84
C PRO A 233 1.27 -30.75 30.85
N THR A 234 1.47 -30.44 32.12
CA THR A 234 0.99 -31.27 33.23
C THR A 234 -0.50 -30.98 33.37
N ASP A 235 -1.33 -31.91 32.91
CA ASP A 235 -2.76 -31.91 33.24
C ASP A 235 -2.92 -32.21 34.73
N SER A 236 -3.60 -31.32 35.44
CA SER A 236 -4.22 -31.54 36.76
C SER A 236 -5.44 -30.63 36.87
#